data_AF-A0A969BMQ5-F1
#
_entry.id   AF-A0A969BMQ5-F1
#
_cell.length_a   1.000
_cell.length_b   1.000
_cell.length_c   1.000
_cell.angle_alpha   90.00
_cell.angle_beta   90.00
_cell.angle_gamma   90.00
#
_symmetry.space_group_name_H-M   'P 1'
#
loop_
_entity.id
_entity.type
_entity.pdbx_description
1 polymer ?
#
loop_
_entity_poly.entity_id
_entity_poly.type
_entity_poly.pdbx_seq_one_letter_code
_entity_poly.pdbx_strand_id
1 'polypeptide(L)'
;AGVIYLELNQVDLAIHSFQQALATDPTYKHAHFNLSRALLLKGELRTGFIEYEWRWQCQDIPNLIPSFSQPLSQALAQPLWNGSNFSGLRLLISAEQGFGDVIQFIRYIPLVKTLGGENGKILFGCPTSLKRLFEGIKDVTLVGDDISSAEFDLRVPLLSLPRILDTTIDSIPATIPYLFVPTDRLVDSSNEFSQSKTHQLRVGVVWATYGNSPSIHKRSCPLPIFVAC
;
A
#
# COMPACT_ATOMS: atom_id res chain seq x y z
N ALA A 1 -6.54 15.44 21.91
CA ALA A 1 -7.13 14.21 22.48
C ALA A 1 -7.12 13.05 21.48
N GLY A 2 -7.72 13.19 20.29
CA GLY A 2 -7.89 12.08 19.33
C GLY A 2 -6.63 11.26 19.00
N VAL A 3 -5.50 11.90 18.69
CA VAL A 3 -4.24 11.18 18.39
C VAL A 3 -3.76 10.33 19.57
N ILE A 4 -3.90 10.83 20.80
CA ILE A 4 -3.51 10.10 22.01
C ILE A 4 -4.41 8.87 22.19
N TYR A 5 -5.73 9.01 22.02
CA TYR A 5 -6.65 7.89 22.07
C TYR A 5 -6.33 6.82 21.02
N LEU A 6 -5.93 7.23 19.82
CA LEU A 6 -5.54 6.32 18.76
C LEU A 6 -4.27 5.53 19.12
N GLU A 7 -3.25 6.19 19.68
CA GLU A 7 -2.01 5.53 20.15
C GLU A 7 -2.27 4.57 21.33
N LEU A 8 -3.30 4.84 22.14
CA LEU A 8 -3.74 3.97 23.24
C LEU A 8 -4.73 2.87 22.79
N ASN A 9 -4.96 2.72 21.48
CA ASN A 9 -5.93 1.79 20.90
C ASN A 9 -7.38 1.98 21.41
N GLN A 10 -7.71 3.18 21.89
CA GLN A 10 -9.06 3.58 22.30
C GLN A 10 -9.80 4.14 21.07
N VAL A 11 -10.08 3.24 20.12
CA VAL A 11 -10.51 3.60 18.75
C VAL A 11 -11.79 4.44 18.73
N ASP A 12 -12.81 4.08 19.51
CA ASP A 12 -14.07 4.83 19.54
C ASP A 12 -13.91 6.26 20.08
N LEU A 13 -13.08 6.45 21.11
CA LEU A 13 -12.77 7.78 21.66
C LEU A 13 -11.97 8.62 20.66
N ALA A 14 -11.08 7.98 19.90
CA ALA A 14 -10.33 8.64 18.83
C ALA A 14 -11.28 9.13 17.73
N ILE A 15 -12.18 8.28 17.24
CA ILE A 15 -13.19 8.63 16.22
C ILE A 15 -14.02 9.81 16.69
N HIS A 16 -14.58 9.74 17.91
CA HIS A 16 -15.39 10.81 18.46
C HIS A 16 -14.63 12.14 18.51
N SER A 17 -13.37 12.12 18.97
CA SER A 17 -12.54 13.32 19.06
C SER A 17 -12.26 13.94 17.69
N PHE A 18 -11.99 13.13 16.65
CA PHE A 18 -11.76 13.64 15.31
C PHE A 18 -13.04 14.18 14.67
N GLN A 19 -14.19 13.53 14.90
CA GLN A 19 -15.48 14.04 14.45
C GLN A 19 -15.82 15.39 15.10
N GLN A 20 -15.51 15.60 16.39
CA GLN A 20 -15.66 16.90 17.03
C GLN A 20 -14.75 17.98 16.41
N ALA A 21 -13.51 17.61 16.08
CA ALA A 21 -12.61 18.53 15.39
C ALA A 21 -13.17 18.92 14.01
N LEU A 22 -13.68 17.96 13.24
CA LEU A 22 -14.28 18.19 11.93
C LEU A 22 -15.63 18.92 11.99
N ALA A 23 -16.38 18.80 13.09
CA ALA A 23 -17.58 19.61 13.31
C ALA A 23 -17.25 21.10 13.52
N THR A 24 -16.04 21.39 14.01
CA THR A 24 -15.55 22.77 14.21
C THR A 24 -14.87 23.30 12.94
N ASP A 25 -14.03 22.50 12.31
CA ASP A 25 -13.38 22.81 11.03
C ASP A 25 -13.48 21.61 10.08
N PRO A 26 -14.49 21.60 9.18
CA PRO A 26 -14.66 20.54 8.18
C PRO A 26 -13.55 20.45 7.13
N THR A 27 -12.57 21.35 7.16
CA THR A 27 -11.43 21.35 6.23
C THR A 27 -10.13 20.96 6.92
N TYR A 28 -10.19 20.54 8.19
CA TYR A 28 -9.00 20.18 8.95
C TYR A 28 -8.41 18.84 8.50
N LYS A 29 -7.48 18.94 7.54
CA LYS A 29 -6.85 17.82 6.81
C LYS A 29 -6.28 16.72 7.73
N HIS A 30 -5.60 17.09 8.80
CA HIS A 30 -5.04 16.13 9.76
C HIS A 30 -6.12 15.39 10.55
N ALA A 31 -7.26 16.03 10.82
CA ALA A 31 -8.37 15.36 11.49
C ALA A 31 -9.01 14.31 10.55
N HIS A 32 -9.22 14.63 9.27
CA HIS A 32 -9.65 13.65 8.27
C HIS A 32 -8.66 12.48 8.15
N PHE A 33 -7.36 12.77 7.99
CA PHE A 33 -6.36 11.71 7.88
C PHE A 33 -6.29 10.83 9.14
N ASN A 34 -6.35 11.40 10.35
CA ASN A 34 -6.33 10.57 11.55
C ASN A 34 -7.67 9.85 11.81
N LEU A 35 -8.81 10.44 11.42
CA LEU A 35 -10.10 9.77 11.43
C LEU A 35 -10.07 8.54 10.52
N SER A 36 -9.47 8.66 9.33
CA SER A 36 -9.30 7.53 8.40
C SER A 36 -8.61 6.34 9.07
N ARG A 37 -7.51 6.58 9.81
CA ARG A 37 -6.76 5.54 10.52
C ARG A 37 -7.62 4.87 11.58
N ALA A 38 -8.38 5.65 12.35
CA ALA A 38 -9.25 5.13 13.39
C ALA A 38 -10.41 4.30 12.80
N LEU A 39 -11.03 4.76 11.71
CA LEU A 39 -12.08 4.04 11.00
C LEU A 39 -11.58 2.74 10.39
N LEU A 40 -10.41 2.75 9.74
CA LEU A 40 -9.79 1.55 9.17
C LEU A 40 -9.45 0.51 10.25
N LEU A 41 -8.96 0.95 11.41
CA LEU A 41 -8.73 0.05 12.56
C LEU A 41 -10.02 -0.55 13.13
N LYS A 42 -11.13 0.21 13.10
CA LYS A 42 -12.45 -0.27 13.52
C LYS A 42 -13.08 -1.25 12.52
N GLY A 43 -12.57 -1.31 11.28
CA GLY A 43 -13.16 -2.09 10.19
C GLY A 43 -14.21 -1.33 9.38
N GLU A 44 -14.38 -0.03 9.61
CA GLU A 44 -15.26 0.87 8.85
C GLU A 44 -14.59 1.27 7.53
N LEU A 45 -14.34 0.28 6.66
CA LEU A 45 -13.38 0.42 5.56
C LEU A 45 -13.79 1.45 4.52
N ARG A 46 -15.06 1.48 4.09
CA ARG A 46 -15.54 2.42 3.07
C ARG A 46 -15.27 3.86 3.48
N THR A 47 -15.78 4.26 4.65
CA THR A 47 -15.59 5.60 5.19
C THR A 47 -14.12 5.86 5.50
N GLY A 48 -13.42 4.87 6.06
CA GLY A 48 -11.98 4.96 6.33
C GLY A 48 -11.17 5.29 5.09
N PHE A 49 -11.39 4.61 3.96
CA PHE A 49 -10.67 4.88 2.72
C PHE A 49 -11.10 6.17 2.01
N ILE A 50 -12.33 6.65 2.20
CA ILE A 50 -12.73 8.00 1.76
C ILE A 50 -11.93 9.06 2.51
N GLU A 51 -11.91 8.96 3.84
CA GLU A 51 -11.16 9.88 4.72
C GLU A 51 -9.65 9.82 4.47
N TYR A 52 -9.14 8.65 4.06
CA TYR A 52 -7.71 8.44 3.80
C TYR A 52 -7.18 9.27 2.62
N GLU A 53 -8.03 9.71 1.68
CA GLU A 53 -7.63 10.57 0.56
C GLU A 53 -7.16 11.96 1.00
N TRP A 54 -7.54 12.41 2.20
CA TRP A 54 -7.05 13.67 2.76
C TRP A 54 -5.55 13.67 3.06
N ARG A 55 -4.91 12.48 3.06
CA ARG A 55 -3.45 12.36 3.20
C ARG A 55 -2.68 13.21 2.19
N TRP A 56 -3.21 13.39 0.98
CA TRP A 56 -2.59 14.19 -0.08
C TRP A 56 -2.49 15.68 0.26
N GLN A 57 -3.31 16.14 1.20
CA GLN A 57 -3.33 17.54 1.60
C GLN A 57 -2.44 17.82 2.82
N CYS A 58 -1.90 16.79 3.46
CA CYS A 58 -1.05 16.90 4.64
C CYS A 58 0.43 16.87 4.23
N GLN A 59 1.10 18.03 4.30
CA GLN A 59 2.47 18.21 3.80
C GLN A 59 3.56 17.55 4.66
N ASP A 60 3.20 17.15 5.87
CA ASP A 60 4.07 16.66 6.94
C ASP A 60 3.94 15.16 7.20
N ILE A 61 3.17 14.41 6.38
CA ILE A 61 3.06 12.95 6.51
C ILE A 61 4.36 12.28 6.01
N PRO A 62 5.21 11.71 6.89
CA PRO A 62 6.62 11.42 6.57
C PRO A 62 6.92 10.26 5.61
N ASN A 63 5.93 9.67 4.93
CA ASN A 63 6.13 8.43 4.16
C ASN A 63 5.46 8.41 2.78
N LEU A 64 4.91 9.53 2.32
CA LEU A 64 4.50 9.61 0.91
C LEU A 64 5.78 9.69 0.08
N ILE A 65 6.07 8.64 -0.71
CA ILE A 65 7.28 8.53 -1.53
C ILE A 65 7.50 9.87 -2.28
N PRO A 66 8.66 10.56 -2.11
CA PRO A 66 8.94 11.90 -2.65
C PRO A 66 8.59 12.09 -4.13
N SER A 67 8.76 11.03 -4.94
CA SER A 67 8.44 11.00 -6.37
C SER A 67 6.93 11.13 -6.67
N PHE A 68 6.07 10.91 -5.68
CA PHE A 68 4.61 10.95 -5.79
C PHE A 68 3.95 11.95 -4.82
N SER A 69 4.72 12.58 -3.93
CA SER A 69 4.23 13.45 -2.85
C SER A 69 4.55 14.93 -3.01
N GLN A 70 5.31 15.30 -4.05
CA GLN A 70 5.26 16.65 -4.59
C GLN A 70 3.82 16.97 -5.02
N PRO A 71 3.34 18.22 -4.93
CA PRO A 71 1.98 18.60 -5.29
C PRO A 71 1.62 17.93 -6.60
N LEU A 72 0.72 16.96 -6.51
CA LEU A 72 0.38 16.04 -7.57
C LEU A 72 -0.17 16.78 -8.81
N SER A 73 -0.45 18.08 -8.66
CA SER A 73 -0.83 19.04 -9.68
C SER A 73 0.28 19.48 -10.65
N GLN A 74 1.57 19.26 -10.35
CA GLN A 74 2.66 19.77 -11.21
C GLN A 74 3.66 18.71 -11.72
N ALA A 75 3.83 17.57 -11.05
CA ALA A 75 4.84 16.58 -11.44
C ALA A 75 4.37 15.59 -12.52
N LEU A 76 3.06 15.28 -12.62
CA LEU A 76 2.51 14.37 -13.63
C LEU A 76 1.18 14.93 -14.15
N ALA A 77 1.14 15.32 -15.42
CA ALA A 77 0.01 16.00 -16.05
C ALA A 77 -1.23 15.11 -16.26
N GLN A 78 -1.06 13.78 -16.15
CA GLN A 78 -2.10 12.81 -16.47
C GLN A 78 -3.20 12.77 -15.39
N PRO A 79 -4.48 12.60 -15.80
CA PRO A 79 -5.60 12.55 -14.88
C PRO A 79 -5.57 11.34 -13.95
N LEU A 80 -6.16 11.52 -12.76
CA LEU A 80 -6.40 10.44 -11.81
C LEU A 80 -7.51 9.52 -12.35
N TRP A 81 -7.25 8.22 -12.32
CA TRP A 81 -8.23 7.20 -12.62
C TRP A 81 -9.22 7.05 -11.45
N ASN A 82 -10.49 6.92 -11.79
CA ASN A 82 -11.59 6.90 -10.81
C ASN A 82 -12.30 5.55 -10.71
N GLY A 83 -11.78 4.50 -11.37
CA GLY A 83 -12.43 3.18 -11.44
C GLY A 83 -13.19 2.93 -12.75
N SER A 84 -13.24 3.90 -13.67
CA SER A 84 -13.87 3.70 -14.98
C SER A 84 -13.18 2.60 -15.78
N ASN A 85 -13.89 2.01 -16.75
CA ASN A 85 -13.24 1.18 -17.76
C ASN A 85 -12.13 1.97 -18.46
N PHE A 86 -10.98 1.32 -18.72
CA PHE A 86 -9.82 1.94 -19.37
C PHE A 86 -9.33 1.15 -20.59
N SER A 87 -10.25 0.58 -21.37
CA SER A 87 -9.94 -0.15 -22.61
C SER A 87 -9.06 0.69 -23.55
N GLY A 88 -8.01 0.08 -24.08
CA GLY A 88 -7.02 0.72 -24.95
C GLY A 88 -6.10 1.74 -24.27
N LEU A 89 -6.29 2.03 -22.98
CA LEU A 89 -5.48 3.00 -22.23
C LEU A 89 -4.44 2.32 -21.34
N ARG A 90 -3.44 3.09 -20.95
CA ARG A 90 -2.38 2.72 -20.01
C ARG A 90 -2.63 3.36 -18.67
N LEU A 91 -2.83 2.52 -17.65
CA LEU A 91 -3.02 2.93 -16.27
C LEU A 91 -1.72 2.74 -15.48
N LEU A 92 -1.13 3.83 -15.00
CA LEU A 92 -0.04 3.79 -14.03
C LEU A 92 -0.59 3.63 -12.61
N ILE A 93 -0.25 2.53 -11.96
CA ILE A 93 -0.45 2.35 -10.52
C ILE A 93 0.87 2.67 -9.83
N SER A 94 0.89 3.58 -8.87
CA SER A 94 2.10 3.99 -8.15
C SER A 94 2.10 3.55 -6.70
N ALA A 95 3.19 2.93 -6.25
CA ALA A 95 3.47 2.75 -4.83
C ALA A 95 3.59 4.11 -4.13
N GLU A 96 3.11 4.21 -2.89
CA GLU A 96 3.07 5.49 -2.16
C GLU A 96 3.49 5.42 -0.68
N GLN A 97 3.76 4.23 -0.12
CA GLN A 97 4.14 4.02 1.29
C GLN A 97 5.29 3.01 1.42
N GLY A 98 5.46 2.39 2.60
CA GLY A 98 6.50 1.42 2.88
C GLY A 98 6.28 0.08 2.17
N PHE A 99 7.31 -0.77 2.16
CA PHE A 99 7.26 -2.06 1.44
C PHE A 99 6.12 -2.96 1.89
N GLY A 100 5.79 -2.97 3.19
CA GLY A 100 4.67 -3.74 3.73
C GLY A 100 3.34 -3.36 3.09
N ASP A 101 3.07 -2.06 2.95
CA ASP A 101 1.86 -1.56 2.31
C ASP A 101 1.84 -1.92 0.82
N VAL A 102 2.97 -1.75 0.13
CA VAL A 102 3.07 -2.14 -1.29
C VAL A 102 2.77 -3.62 -1.48
N ILE A 103 3.40 -4.49 -0.67
CA ILE A 103 3.17 -5.94 -0.68
C ILE A 103 1.73 -6.28 -0.28
N GLN A 104 1.13 -5.56 0.67
CA GLN A 104 -0.24 -5.82 1.10
C GLN A 104 -1.23 -5.43 0.00
N PHE A 105 -1.15 -4.21 -0.54
CA PHE A 105 -2.16 -3.65 -1.44
C PHE A 105 -2.00 -4.05 -2.90
N ILE A 106 -0.88 -4.66 -3.30
CA ILE A 106 -0.74 -5.19 -4.67
C ILE A 106 -1.80 -6.25 -5.02
N ARG A 107 -2.44 -6.86 -4.02
CA ARG A 107 -3.59 -7.77 -4.15
C ARG A 107 -4.81 -7.17 -4.89
N TYR A 108 -4.88 -5.85 -5.02
CA TYR A 108 -5.96 -5.18 -5.76
C TYR A 108 -5.71 -5.14 -7.27
N ILE A 109 -4.47 -5.33 -7.74
CA ILE A 109 -4.14 -5.28 -9.17
C ILE A 109 -4.98 -6.25 -10.01
N PRO A 110 -5.21 -7.52 -9.59
CA PRO A 110 -6.09 -8.43 -10.32
C PRO A 110 -7.51 -7.89 -10.53
N LEU A 111 -8.08 -7.17 -9.56
CA LEU A 111 -9.40 -6.53 -9.72
C LEU A 111 -9.34 -5.34 -10.67
N VAL A 112 -8.26 -4.55 -10.62
CA VAL A 112 -8.06 -3.45 -11.57
C VAL A 112 -7.98 -3.95 -13.01
N LYS A 113 -7.34 -5.11 -13.24
CA LYS A 113 -7.27 -5.71 -14.58
C LYS A 113 -8.63 -6.01 -15.19
N THR A 114 -9.62 -6.41 -14.40
CA THR A 114 -10.97 -6.70 -14.93
C THR A 114 -11.65 -5.44 -15.46
N LEU A 115 -11.19 -4.25 -15.05
CA LEU A 115 -11.65 -2.95 -15.51
C LEU A 115 -10.89 -2.45 -16.75
N GLY A 116 -9.80 -3.13 -17.13
CA GLY A 116 -8.99 -2.79 -18.30
C GLY A 116 -9.64 -3.13 -19.64
N GLY A 117 -10.72 -3.91 -19.65
CA GLY A 117 -11.44 -4.28 -20.87
C GLY A 117 -10.53 -4.79 -21.99
N GLU A 118 -10.81 -4.36 -23.22
CA GLU A 118 -9.99 -4.75 -24.38
C GLU A 118 -8.71 -3.91 -24.43
N ASN A 119 -7.55 -4.56 -24.41
CA ASN A 119 -6.22 -3.93 -24.56
C ASN A 119 -5.84 -2.87 -23.49
N GLY A 120 -6.54 -2.78 -22.37
CA GLY A 120 -6.10 -1.96 -21.24
C GLY A 120 -4.78 -2.49 -20.64
N LYS A 121 -3.82 -1.60 -20.40
CA LYS A 121 -2.48 -1.97 -19.92
C LYS A 121 -2.22 -1.39 -18.53
N ILE A 122 -1.66 -2.20 -17.64
CA ILE A 122 -1.25 -1.75 -16.31
C ILE A 122 0.27 -1.59 -16.26
N LEU A 123 0.70 -0.40 -15.85
CA LEU A 123 2.08 -0.12 -15.46
C LEU A 123 2.12 -0.02 -13.95
N PHE A 124 3.09 -0.67 -13.31
CA PHE A 124 3.26 -0.58 -11.86
C PHE A 124 4.61 0.07 -11.52
N GLY A 125 4.54 1.29 -11.00
CA GLY A 125 5.67 2.00 -10.42
C GLY A 125 5.88 1.52 -8.99
N CYS A 126 6.95 0.74 -8.76
CA CYS A 126 7.23 0.11 -7.48
C CYS A 126 8.70 0.29 -7.09
N PRO A 127 9.04 0.28 -5.79
CA PRO A 127 10.44 0.35 -5.36
C PRO A 127 11.29 -0.71 -6.05
N THR A 128 12.48 -0.33 -6.55
CA THR A 128 13.39 -1.26 -7.25
C THR A 128 13.69 -2.52 -6.44
N SER A 129 13.80 -2.40 -5.12
CA SER A 129 13.97 -3.51 -4.17
C SER A 129 12.84 -4.56 -4.21
N LEU A 130 11.62 -4.16 -4.59
CA LEU A 130 10.45 -5.04 -4.68
C LEU A 130 10.17 -5.51 -6.10
N LYS A 131 10.79 -4.91 -7.13
CA LYS A 131 10.56 -5.27 -8.53
C LYS A 131 10.67 -6.77 -8.76
N ARG A 132 11.71 -7.39 -8.21
CA ARG A 132 11.91 -8.85 -8.25
C ARG A 132 10.75 -9.66 -7.69
N LEU A 133 10.15 -9.23 -6.59
CA LEU A 133 9.03 -9.93 -5.95
C LEU A 133 7.77 -9.91 -6.82
N PHE A 134 7.64 -8.88 -7.66
CA PHE A 134 6.45 -8.64 -8.46
C PHE A 134 6.56 -9.16 -9.91
N GLU A 135 7.72 -9.69 -10.32
CA GLU A 135 7.93 -10.27 -11.67
C GLU A 135 6.93 -11.38 -11.99
N GLY A 136 6.46 -12.12 -10.99
CA GLY A 136 5.47 -13.19 -11.17
C GLY A 136 4.04 -12.71 -11.45
N ILE A 137 3.78 -11.41 -11.37
CA ILE A 137 2.46 -10.86 -11.66
C ILE A 137 2.30 -10.74 -13.17
N LYS A 138 1.51 -11.65 -13.75
CA LYS A 138 1.18 -11.66 -15.18
C LYS A 138 0.60 -10.31 -15.61
N ASP A 139 0.67 -9.95 -16.90
CA ASP A 139 -0.06 -8.81 -17.49
C ASP A 139 0.09 -7.46 -16.76
N VAL A 140 1.26 -7.22 -16.16
CA VAL A 140 1.63 -5.96 -15.51
C VAL A 140 3.05 -5.62 -15.94
N THR A 141 3.24 -4.40 -16.44
CA THR A 141 4.58 -3.90 -16.77
C THR A 141 5.18 -3.24 -15.54
N LEU A 142 6.27 -3.81 -15.00
CA LEU A 142 6.97 -3.23 -13.85
C LEU A 142 7.92 -2.12 -14.30
N VAL A 143 7.59 -0.88 -13.97
CA VAL A 143 8.37 0.30 -14.34
C VAL A 143 9.57 0.44 -13.39
N GLY A 144 9.33 0.36 -12.08
CA GLY A 144 10.34 0.65 -11.05
C GLY A 144 10.01 1.94 -10.30
N ASP A 145 11.00 2.48 -9.61
CA ASP A 145 10.89 3.71 -8.82
C ASP A 145 11.01 4.97 -9.70
N ASP A 146 11.76 4.90 -10.79
CA ASP A 146 11.77 5.93 -11.83
C ASP A 146 10.68 5.69 -12.87
N ILE A 147 9.64 6.51 -12.81
CA ILE A 147 8.52 6.51 -13.75
C ILE A 147 8.63 7.55 -14.86
N SER A 148 9.71 8.33 -14.92
CA SER A 148 9.85 9.48 -15.83
C SER A 148 9.78 9.10 -17.32
N SER A 149 10.23 7.90 -17.65
CA SER A 149 10.22 7.34 -19.00
C SER A 149 8.96 6.53 -19.33
N ALA A 150 8.10 6.27 -18.34
CA ALA A 150 6.87 5.54 -18.57
C ALA A 150 5.83 6.47 -19.18
N GLU A 151 5.34 6.12 -20.36
CA GLU A 151 4.20 6.79 -20.94
C GLU A 151 2.90 6.05 -20.59
N PHE A 152 1.96 6.81 -20.05
CA PHE A 152 0.67 6.36 -19.55
C PHE A 152 -0.38 7.46 -19.75
N ASP A 153 -1.65 7.07 -19.71
CA ASP A 153 -2.78 7.95 -20.03
C ASP A 153 -3.57 8.31 -18.76
N LEU A 154 -3.59 7.38 -17.80
CA LEU A 154 -4.28 7.49 -16.52
C LEU A 154 -3.34 7.07 -15.38
N ARG A 155 -3.59 7.57 -14.17
CA ARG A 155 -2.81 7.18 -13.00
C ARG A 155 -3.62 7.00 -11.72
N VAL A 156 -3.14 6.17 -10.80
CA VAL A 156 -3.77 5.96 -9.51
C VAL A 156 -2.74 5.55 -8.44
N PRO A 157 -2.78 6.14 -7.24
CA PRO A 157 -2.01 5.64 -6.10
C PRO A 157 -2.52 4.28 -5.63
N LEU A 158 -1.61 3.37 -5.28
CA LEU A 158 -1.96 2.00 -4.90
C LEU A 158 -2.95 1.92 -3.72
N LEU A 159 -2.83 2.78 -2.70
CA LEU A 159 -3.71 2.76 -1.53
C LEU A 159 -5.00 3.59 -1.75
N SER A 160 -5.20 4.16 -2.93
CA SER A 160 -6.51 4.70 -3.35
C SER A 160 -7.40 3.63 -4.01
N LEU A 161 -6.84 2.48 -4.41
CA LEU A 161 -7.60 1.37 -5.00
C LEU A 161 -8.74 0.85 -4.12
N PRO A 162 -8.57 0.66 -2.79
CA PRO A 162 -9.65 0.16 -1.95
C PRO A 162 -10.87 1.09 -1.94
N ARG A 163 -10.66 2.41 -1.97
CA ARG A 163 -11.74 3.40 -2.09
C ARG A 163 -12.45 3.27 -3.44
N ILE A 164 -11.68 3.20 -4.52
CA ILE A 164 -12.20 3.13 -5.90
C ILE A 164 -13.02 1.85 -6.11
N LEU A 165 -12.57 0.75 -5.51
CA LEU A 165 -13.21 -0.57 -5.61
C LEU A 165 -14.24 -0.82 -4.50
N ASP A 166 -14.59 0.22 -3.73
CA ASP A 166 -15.61 0.18 -2.68
C ASP A 166 -15.44 -0.98 -1.68
N THR A 167 -14.21 -1.13 -1.18
CA THR A 167 -13.82 -2.26 -0.33
C THR A 167 -14.58 -2.26 1.00
N THR A 168 -15.13 -3.42 1.34
CA THR A 168 -15.66 -3.79 2.66
C THR A 168 -14.80 -4.90 3.26
N ILE A 169 -15.01 -5.24 4.53
CA ILE A 169 -14.28 -6.35 5.18
C ILE A 169 -14.41 -7.65 4.35
N ASP A 170 -15.61 -7.93 3.84
CA ASP A 170 -15.90 -9.15 3.09
C ASP A 170 -15.37 -9.13 1.65
N SER A 171 -15.03 -7.96 1.10
CA SER A 171 -14.56 -7.82 -0.28
C SER A 171 -13.07 -7.57 -0.42
N ILE A 172 -12.32 -7.53 0.70
CA ILE A 172 -10.85 -7.47 0.65
C ILE A 172 -10.34 -8.64 -0.21
N PRO A 173 -9.52 -8.40 -1.24
CA PRO A 173 -8.94 -9.48 -2.03
C PRO A 173 -8.17 -10.46 -1.13
N ALA A 174 -8.68 -11.68 -1.03
CA ALA A 174 -8.20 -12.68 -0.08
C ALA A 174 -7.73 -13.98 -0.76
N THR A 175 -7.56 -13.99 -2.09
CA THR A 175 -6.97 -15.14 -2.78
C THR A 175 -5.50 -15.28 -2.37
N ILE A 176 -5.15 -16.40 -1.72
CA ILE A 176 -3.79 -16.68 -1.23
C ILE A 176 -3.28 -17.98 -1.89
N PRO A 177 -2.04 -18.02 -2.40
CA PRO A 177 -1.09 -16.92 -2.52
C PRO A 177 -1.46 -15.92 -3.63
N TYR A 178 -1.22 -14.63 -3.39
CA TYR A 178 -1.35 -13.58 -4.40
C TYR A 178 0.01 -13.11 -4.95
N LEU A 179 1.11 -13.63 -4.40
CA LEU A 179 2.48 -13.43 -4.89
C LEU A 179 3.15 -14.78 -5.06
N PHE A 180 3.90 -14.92 -6.14
CA PHE A 180 4.56 -16.17 -6.51
C PHE A 180 6.05 -15.92 -6.71
N VAL A 181 6.87 -16.87 -6.28
CA VAL A 181 8.29 -16.88 -6.60
C VAL A 181 8.44 -17.34 -8.06
N PRO A 182 9.15 -16.59 -8.93
CA PRO A 182 9.43 -17.02 -10.29
C PRO A 182 10.10 -18.41 -10.33
N THR A 183 9.62 -19.28 -11.22
CA THR A 183 10.00 -20.70 -11.27
C THR A 183 11.45 -20.93 -11.68
N ASP A 184 12.02 -20.03 -12.46
CA ASP A 184 13.44 -19.98 -12.86
C ASP A 184 14.38 -19.56 -11.71
N ARG A 185 13.81 -19.08 -10.59
CA ARG A 185 14.55 -18.59 -9.41
C ARG A 185 14.27 -19.41 -8.16
N LEU A 186 13.63 -20.56 -8.30
CA LEU A 186 13.67 -21.58 -7.27
C LEU A 186 15.13 -22.02 -7.14
N VAL A 187 15.84 -21.42 -6.18
CA VAL A 187 17.22 -21.76 -5.86
C VAL A 187 17.28 -23.26 -5.66
N ASP A 188 18.29 -23.86 -6.26
CA ASP A 188 18.65 -25.25 -6.14
C ASP A 188 18.33 -25.77 -4.73
N SER A 189 17.57 -26.87 -4.67
CA SER A 189 17.05 -27.48 -3.43
C SER A 189 18.12 -27.91 -2.41
N SER A 190 19.39 -27.62 -2.72
CA SER A 190 20.62 -27.84 -1.97
C SER A 190 20.88 -26.82 -0.85
N ASN A 191 20.22 -25.65 -0.83
CA ASN A 191 20.34 -24.70 0.29
C ASN A 191 19.82 -25.32 1.60
N GLU A 192 20.55 -25.21 2.70
CA GLU A 192 20.27 -25.85 4.00
C GLU A 192 18.84 -25.60 4.52
N PHE A 193 18.24 -24.43 4.20
CA PHE A 193 16.84 -24.11 4.54
C PHE A 193 15.79 -24.88 3.73
N SER A 194 16.16 -25.41 2.57
CA SER A 194 15.31 -26.24 1.69
C SER A 194 15.40 -27.73 2.01
N GLN A 195 16.40 -28.17 2.79
CA GLN A 195 16.71 -29.58 3.02
C GLN A 195 15.77 -30.30 4.00
N SER A 196 14.86 -29.59 4.68
CA SER A 196 13.81 -30.26 5.44
C SER A 196 12.78 -30.85 4.49
N LYS A 197 12.98 -32.14 4.15
CA LYS A 197 12.04 -33.02 3.42
C LYS A 197 10.77 -33.36 4.20
N THR A 198 10.45 -32.61 5.26
CA THR A 198 9.30 -32.86 6.11
C THR A 198 8.24 -31.77 5.90
N HIS A 199 6.96 -32.13 6.04
CA HIS A 199 5.83 -31.18 6.09
C HIS A 199 5.85 -30.30 7.35
N GLN A 200 7.02 -29.81 7.76
CA GLN A 200 7.16 -28.91 8.90
C GLN A 200 6.76 -27.50 8.51
N LEU A 201 6.06 -26.82 9.43
CA LEU A 201 5.70 -25.41 9.30
C LEU A 201 6.96 -24.56 9.09
N ARG A 202 7.01 -23.82 7.98
CA ARG A 202 8.07 -22.84 7.71
C ARG A 202 7.61 -21.47 8.15
N VAL A 203 8.36 -20.85 9.05
CA VAL A 203 8.06 -19.50 9.58
C VAL A 203 9.14 -18.53 9.11
N GLY A 204 8.73 -17.50 8.38
CA GLY A 204 9.60 -16.34 8.10
C GLY A 204 9.39 -15.28 9.18
N VAL A 205 10.48 -14.71 9.69
CA VAL A 205 10.42 -13.65 10.71
C VAL A 205 11.01 -12.35 10.17
N VAL A 206 10.29 -11.25 10.34
CA VAL A 206 10.76 -9.89 10.07
C VAL A 206 11.06 -9.24 11.41
N TRP A 207 12.33 -8.91 11.67
CA TRP A 207 12.79 -8.42 12.98
C TRP A 207 13.20 -6.94 12.99
N ALA A 208 13.24 -6.32 11.82
CA ALA A 208 13.63 -4.93 11.66
C ALA A 208 12.86 -4.26 10.51
N THR A 209 12.62 -2.96 10.69
CA THR A 209 12.02 -2.09 9.68
C THR A 209 13.10 -1.28 8.96
N TYR A 210 12.74 -0.66 7.83
CA TYR A 210 13.64 0.23 7.10
C TYR A 210 14.16 1.40 7.98
N GLY A 211 15.44 1.74 7.82
CA GLY A 211 16.26 2.55 8.73
C GLY A 211 15.74 3.95 9.10
N ASN A 212 14.88 4.55 8.27
CA ASN A 212 14.47 5.95 8.39
C ASN A 212 13.04 6.16 8.94
N SER A 213 12.38 5.13 9.47
CA SER A 213 11.04 5.30 10.04
C SER A 213 11.10 5.90 11.47
N PRO A 214 10.28 6.90 11.82
CA PRO A 214 10.20 7.43 13.19
C PRO A 214 9.86 6.37 14.25
N SER A 215 9.26 5.25 13.84
CA SER A 215 8.88 4.13 14.71
C SER A 215 9.87 2.97 14.69
N ILE A 216 11.07 3.13 14.12
CA ILE A 216 12.08 2.07 14.03
C ILE A 216 12.40 1.48 15.41
N HIS A 217 12.57 2.32 16.42
CA HIS A 217 12.87 1.90 17.80
C HIS A 217 11.74 1.10 18.46
N LYS A 218 10.50 1.24 17.97
CA LYS A 218 9.34 0.46 18.45
C LYS A 218 9.18 -0.88 17.73
N ARG A 219 9.80 -1.05 16.55
CA ARG A 219 9.52 -2.14 15.61
C ARG A 219 10.76 -2.89 15.12
N SER A 220 11.92 -2.58 15.69
CA SER A 220 13.20 -3.19 15.34
C SER A 220 14.02 -3.40 16.59
N CYS A 221 14.82 -4.46 16.62
CA CYS A 221 15.88 -4.63 17.60
C CYS A 221 17.20 -4.99 16.91
N PRO A 222 18.36 -4.68 17.52
CA PRO A 222 19.65 -5.16 17.03
C PRO A 222 19.63 -6.67 16.81
N LEU A 223 20.20 -7.13 15.70
CA LEU A 223 20.25 -8.56 15.36
C LEU A 223 20.81 -9.43 16.49
N PRO A 224 21.86 -9.04 17.24
CA PRO A 224 22.35 -9.83 18.38
C PRO A 224 21.31 -10.04 19.49
N ILE A 225 20.40 -9.09 19.68
CA ILE A 225 19.30 -9.22 20.65
C ILE A 225 18.21 -10.15 20.08
N PHE A 226 17.88 -9.99 18.80
CA PHE A 226 16.86 -10.81 18.14
C PHE A 226 17.21 -12.30 18.14
N VAL A 227 18.45 -12.67 17.82
CA VAL A 227 18.87 -14.07 17.73
C VAL A 227 19.14 -14.73 19.08
N ALA A 228 19.13 -13.96 20.17
CA ALA A 228 19.31 -14.47 21.53
C ALA A 228 18.00 -14.89 22.22
N CYS A 229 16.84 -14.62 21.60
CA CYS A 229 15.52 -15.07 22.03
C CYS A 229 15.15 -16.42 21.41
#